data_AF-A0A820N0C5-F1
#
_entry.id   AF-A0A820N0C5-F1
#
_cell.length_a   1.000
_cell.length_b   1.000
_cell.length_c   1.000
_cell.angle_alpha   90.00
_cell.angle_beta   90.00
_cell.angle_gamma   90.00
#
_symmetry.space_group_name_H-M   'P 1'
#
loop_
_entity.id
_entity.type
_entity.pdbx_description
1 polymer ?
#
loop_
_entity_poly.entity_id
_entity_poly.type
_entity_poly.pdbx_seq_one_letter_code
_entity_poly.pdbx_strand_id
1 'polypeptide(L)'
;QHHDGVTGTAKDHVVNDYGLKLQTAITSSQNVMEQSAAYLIYQNNYTSKIDLLLSNIEFKTFESLPTRKVLSLNNQQQPSKSIYVYNPTDQRRTQIVKIVVDTYQVYVTSNKQIIKSCQIDPKWTGRKSNMIEKSLFE
;
A
#
# COMPACT_ATOMS: atom_id res chain seq x y z
N GLN A 1 -24.77 -10.02 -1.78
CA GLN A 1 -23.89 -10.69 -0.79
C GLN A 1 -24.66 -11.85 -0.19
N HIS A 2 -24.02 -13.01 -0.01
CA HIS A 2 -24.66 -14.16 0.65
C HIS A 2 -24.74 -13.91 2.15
N HIS A 3 -25.88 -14.23 2.77
CA HIS A 3 -26.10 -13.91 4.17
C HIS A 3 -25.19 -14.72 5.09
N ASP A 4 -24.77 -15.94 4.72
CA ASP A 4 -23.86 -16.76 5.55
C ASP A 4 -22.37 -16.44 5.40
N GLY A 5 -22.01 -15.53 4.49
CA GLY A 5 -20.60 -15.18 4.26
C GLY A 5 -20.06 -14.28 5.38
N VAL A 6 -20.54 -13.03 5.39
CA VAL A 6 -20.04 -12.02 6.34
C VAL A 6 -20.50 -12.27 7.78
N THR A 7 -21.62 -12.97 7.99
CA THR A 7 -22.12 -13.33 9.33
C THR A 7 -21.30 -14.43 9.99
N GLY A 8 -20.49 -15.18 9.22
CA GLY A 8 -19.73 -16.32 9.74
C GLY A 8 -20.60 -17.51 10.13
N THR A 9 -21.79 -17.67 9.55
CA THR A 9 -22.70 -18.80 9.84
C THR A 9 -22.48 -20.01 8.92
N ALA A 10 -21.56 -19.93 7.96
CA ALA A 10 -21.16 -21.05 7.11
C ALA A 10 -20.21 -22.03 7.83
N LYS A 11 -20.05 -23.25 7.29
CA LYS A 11 -19.06 -24.23 7.79
C LYS A 11 -17.64 -23.76 7.50
N ASP A 12 -16.66 -24.19 8.30
CA ASP A 12 -15.25 -23.79 8.21
C ASP A 12 -14.67 -23.86 6.79
N HIS A 13 -14.89 -24.96 6.07
CA HIS A 13 -14.38 -25.10 4.70
C HIS A 13 -15.00 -24.09 3.72
N VAL A 14 -16.25 -23.68 3.95
CA VAL A 14 -16.94 -22.65 3.15
C VAL A 14 -16.39 -21.27 3.49
N VAL A 15 -16.11 -21.00 4.78
CA VAL A 15 -15.45 -19.76 5.21
C VAL A 15 -14.05 -19.64 4.58
N ASN A 16 -13.28 -20.73 4.53
CA ASN A 16 -11.97 -20.77 3.88
C ASN A 16 -12.09 -20.52 2.36
N ASP A 17 -13.08 -21.10 1.70
CA ASP A 17 -13.37 -20.83 0.28
C ASP A 17 -13.70 -19.36 0.04
N TYR A 18 -14.51 -18.72 0.91
CA TYR A 18 -14.74 -17.27 0.85
C TYR A 18 -13.46 -16.46 1.06
N GLY A 19 -12.63 -16.84 2.02
CA GLY A 19 -11.34 -16.19 2.28
C GLY A 19 -10.42 -16.22 1.06
N LEU A 20 -10.27 -17.39 0.42
CA LEU A 20 -9.48 -17.56 -0.80
C LEU A 20 -10.04 -16.73 -1.95
N LYS A 21 -11.36 -16.77 -2.18
CA LYS A 21 -12.02 -15.98 -3.23
C LYS A 21 -11.82 -14.48 -3.04
N LEU A 22 -11.92 -14.00 -1.80
CA LEU A 22 -11.68 -12.59 -1.47
C LEU A 22 -10.21 -12.21 -1.68
N GLN A 23 -9.27 -13.06 -1.28
CA GLN A 23 -7.85 -12.80 -1.53
C GLN A 23 -7.56 -12.70 -3.04
N THR A 24 -8.08 -13.62 -3.84
CA THR A 24 -7.98 -13.55 -5.31
C THR A 24 -8.61 -12.27 -5.85
N ALA A 25 -9.82 -11.92 -5.41
CA ALA A 25 -10.51 -10.71 -5.85
C ALA A 25 -9.72 -9.43 -5.51
N ILE A 26 -9.10 -9.35 -4.33
CA ILE A 26 -8.25 -8.23 -3.92
C ILE A 26 -7.04 -8.12 -4.85
N THR A 27 -6.30 -9.21 -5.07
CA THR A 27 -5.12 -9.21 -5.95
C THR A 27 -5.49 -8.86 -7.39
N SER A 28 -6.57 -9.43 -7.93
CA SER A 28 -7.04 -9.09 -9.27
C SER A 28 -7.44 -7.61 -9.37
N SER A 29 -8.11 -7.07 -8.35
CA SER A 29 -8.49 -5.65 -8.32
C SER A 29 -7.26 -4.74 -8.25
N GLN A 30 -6.25 -5.09 -7.44
CA GLN A 30 -4.98 -4.37 -7.37
C GLN A 30 -4.29 -4.30 -8.73
N ASN A 31 -4.19 -5.43 -9.44
CA ASN A 31 -3.59 -5.48 -10.77
C ASN A 31 -4.33 -4.59 -11.79
N VAL A 32 -5.67 -4.59 -11.78
CA VAL A 32 -6.47 -3.74 -12.68
C VAL A 32 -6.28 -2.26 -12.33
N MET A 33 -6.27 -1.92 -11.04
CA MET A 33 -5.98 -0.55 -10.61
C MET A 33 -4.58 -0.12 -11.07
N GLU A 34 -3.57 -0.99 -10.95
CA GLU A 34 -2.17 -0.71 -11.32
C GLU A 34 -2.04 -0.37 -12.80
N GLN A 35 -2.62 -1.21 -13.66
CA GLN A 35 -2.62 -0.97 -15.10
C GLN A 35 -3.41 0.29 -15.47
N SER A 36 -4.56 0.52 -14.85
CA SER A 36 -5.40 1.69 -15.13
C SER A 36 -4.69 2.99 -14.75
N ALA A 37 -4.09 3.03 -13.56
CA ALA A 37 -3.35 4.19 -13.09
C ALA A 37 -2.10 4.44 -13.94
N ALA A 38 -1.34 3.39 -14.28
CA ALA A 38 -0.17 3.51 -15.14
C ALA A 38 -0.55 4.02 -16.54
N TYR A 39 -1.67 3.55 -17.11
CA TYR A 39 -2.20 4.10 -18.36
C TYR A 39 -2.54 5.59 -18.24
N LEU A 40 -3.24 6.00 -17.17
CA LEU A 40 -3.63 7.40 -16.96
C LEU A 40 -2.45 8.34 -16.72
N ILE A 41 -1.43 7.89 -15.99
CA ILE A 41 -0.25 8.69 -15.64
C ILE A 41 0.68 8.84 -16.85
N TYR A 42 0.95 7.76 -17.57
CA TYR A 42 1.98 7.73 -18.62
C TYR A 42 1.42 7.92 -20.03
N GLN A 43 0.09 7.76 -20.20
CA GLN A 43 -0.62 7.96 -21.46
C GLN A 43 0.10 7.29 -22.64
N ASN A 44 0.54 8.07 -23.63
CA ASN A 44 1.21 7.62 -24.84
C ASN A 44 2.62 7.02 -24.62
N ASN A 45 3.19 7.19 -23.43
CA ASN A 45 4.49 6.63 -23.03
C ASN A 45 4.34 5.40 -22.12
N TYR A 46 3.15 4.79 -22.08
CA TYR A 46 2.92 3.59 -21.30
C TYR A 46 3.85 2.46 -21.76
N THR A 47 4.70 2.00 -20.85
CA THR A 47 5.45 0.74 -21.00
C THR A 47 4.94 -0.23 -19.94
N SER A 48 4.91 -1.53 -20.24
CA SER A 48 4.46 -2.56 -19.30
C SER A 48 5.35 -2.74 -18.05
N LYS A 49 6.37 -1.90 -17.87
CA LYS A 49 7.38 -1.95 -16.79
C LYS A 49 7.31 -0.76 -15.83
N ILE A 50 6.20 -0.06 -15.78
CA ILE A 50 6.02 0.99 -14.78
C ILE A 50 5.81 0.28 -13.44
N ASP A 51 6.82 0.31 -12.58
CA ASP A 51 6.74 -0.12 -11.17
C ASP A 51 5.86 0.87 -10.39
N LEU A 52 4.55 0.80 -10.63
CA LEU A 52 3.55 1.57 -9.90
C LEU A 52 3.17 0.78 -8.66
N LEU A 53 3.77 1.11 -7.51
CA LEU A 53 3.35 0.55 -6.24
C LEU A 53 2.02 1.20 -5.83
N LEU A 54 0.88 0.63 -6.25
CA LEU A 54 -0.42 1.21 -5.89
C LEU A 54 -0.90 0.84 -4.50
N SER A 55 -0.64 -0.39 -4.06
CA SER A 55 -1.06 -0.82 -2.73
C SER A 55 0.09 -0.65 -1.74
N ASN A 56 -0.10 0.25 -0.76
CA ASN A 56 0.76 0.34 0.41
C ASN A 56 0.53 -0.85 1.38
N ILE A 57 -0.38 -1.77 1.06
CA ILE A 57 -0.76 -2.93 1.88
C ILE A 57 -0.51 -4.23 1.11
N GLU A 58 0.01 -5.24 1.80
CA GLU A 58 0.14 -6.62 1.33
C GLU A 58 -0.56 -7.59 2.28
N PHE A 59 -1.13 -8.63 1.70
CA PHE A 59 -1.66 -9.80 2.40
C PHE A 59 -0.80 -11.01 2.00
N LYS A 60 -0.19 -11.68 2.98
CA LYS A 60 0.58 -12.92 2.72
C LYS A 60 -0.36 -14.08 2.42
N THR A 61 -1.43 -14.18 3.19
CA THR A 61 -2.52 -15.16 3.07
C THR A 61 -3.84 -14.49 3.43
N PHE A 62 -4.98 -15.12 3.10
CA PHE A 62 -6.30 -14.64 3.52
C PHE A 62 -6.49 -14.59 5.04
N GLU A 63 -5.69 -15.35 5.79
CA GLU A 63 -5.69 -15.37 7.27
C GLU A 63 -4.72 -14.35 7.88
N SER A 64 -3.79 -13.83 7.09
CA SER A 64 -2.77 -12.91 7.58
C SER A 64 -3.31 -11.49 7.74
N LEU A 65 -2.88 -10.82 8.81
CA LEU A 65 -3.12 -9.39 8.94
C LEU A 65 -2.41 -8.61 7.83
N PRO A 66 -3.03 -7.56 7.29
CA PRO A 66 -2.41 -6.70 6.30
C PRO A 66 -1.13 -6.07 6.86
N THR A 67 -0.05 -6.12 6.08
CA THR A 67 1.21 -5.44 6.42
C THR A 67 1.49 -4.32 5.44
N ARG A 68 2.09 -3.22 5.91
CA ARG A 68 2.51 -2.14 5.01
C ARG A 68 3.78 -2.50 4.26
N LYS A 69 3.81 -2.21 2.96
CA LYS A 69 5.02 -2.33 2.14
C LYS A 69 6.07 -1.33 2.58
N VAL A 70 7.33 -1.75 2.58
CA VAL A 70 8.48 -0.86 2.83
C VAL A 70 8.95 -0.30 1.50
N LEU A 71 9.03 1.02 1.41
CA LEU A 71 9.62 1.73 0.29
C LEU A 71 11.13 1.85 0.51
N SER A 72 11.89 1.03 -0.22
CA SER A 72 13.35 1.05 -0.13
C SER A 72 13.94 2.27 -0.85
N LEU A 73 14.59 3.15 -0.07
CA LEU A 73 15.24 4.37 -0.52
C LEU A 73 16.76 4.34 -0.28
N ASN A 74 17.27 3.40 0.53
CA ASN A 74 18.71 3.22 0.73
C ASN A 74 19.46 2.66 -0.50
N ASN A 75 18.76 2.32 -1.59
CA ASN A 75 19.41 1.85 -2.81
C ASN A 75 20.02 3.02 -3.61
N GLN A 76 21.35 3.10 -3.64
CA GLN A 76 22.08 4.14 -4.37
C GLN A 76 21.76 4.19 -5.87
N GLN A 77 21.32 3.08 -6.48
CA GLN A 77 20.95 3.03 -7.90
C GLN A 77 19.59 3.69 -8.17
N GLN A 78 18.70 3.76 -7.17
CA GLN A 78 17.37 4.36 -7.28
C GLN A 78 17.01 5.10 -5.97
N PRO A 79 17.64 6.26 -5.71
CA PRO A 79 17.49 6.99 -4.44
C PRO A 79 16.17 7.75 -4.31
N SER A 80 15.30 7.70 -5.33
CA SER A 80 14.01 8.38 -5.34
C SER A 80 12.91 7.47 -5.88
N LYS A 81 11.72 7.62 -5.32
CA LYS A 81 10.52 6.87 -5.69
C LYS A 81 9.35 7.83 -5.84
N SER A 82 8.56 7.67 -6.89
CA SER A 82 7.35 8.46 -7.11
C SER A 82 6.17 7.76 -6.43
N ILE A 83 5.32 8.56 -5.76
CA ILE A 83 4.11 8.08 -5.09
C ILE A 83 2.92 8.78 -5.72
N TYR A 84 1.91 8.00 -6.08
CA TYR A 84 0.65 8.50 -6.64
C TYR A 84 -0.49 8.18 -5.68
N VAL A 85 -1.32 9.18 -5.40
CA VAL A 85 -2.45 9.04 -4.46
C VAL A 85 -3.74 9.21 -5.25
N TYR A 86 -4.58 8.17 -5.23
CA TYR A 86 -5.89 8.20 -5.85
C TYR A 86 -6.96 8.63 -4.83
N ASN A 87 -7.81 9.57 -5.23
CA ASN A 87 -9.01 9.95 -4.48
C ASN A 87 -10.24 9.34 -5.19
N PRO A 88 -10.89 8.32 -4.61
CA PRO A 88 -12.04 7.66 -5.23
C PRO A 88 -13.36 8.44 -5.11
N THR A 89 -13.33 9.68 -4.61
CA THR A 89 -14.52 10.50 -4.38
C THR A 89 -14.51 11.74 -5.26
N ASP A 90 -15.68 12.26 -5.58
CA ASP A 90 -15.84 13.46 -6.41
C ASP A 90 -15.50 14.77 -5.66
N GLN A 91 -15.17 14.67 -4.36
CA GLN A 91 -14.89 15.81 -3.51
C GLN A 91 -13.39 15.97 -3.26
N ARG A 92 -12.91 17.21 -3.19
CA ARG A 92 -11.52 17.47 -2.79
C ARG A 92 -11.28 16.97 -1.36
N ARG A 93 -10.16 16.29 -1.16
CA ARG A 93 -9.80 15.68 0.12
C ARG A 93 -8.35 15.99 0.49
N THR A 94 -8.13 16.34 1.74
CA THR A 94 -6.79 16.43 2.35
C THR A 94 -6.72 15.37 3.45
N GLN A 95 -5.69 14.53 3.40
CA GLN A 95 -5.50 13.46 4.37
C GLN A 95 -4.01 13.17 4.57
N ILE A 96 -3.65 12.78 5.80
CA ILE A 96 -2.33 12.26 6.11
C ILE A 96 -2.16 10.88 5.47
N VAL A 97 -1.11 10.74 4.66
CA VAL A 97 -0.69 9.47 4.06
C VAL A 97 0.54 8.97 4.82
N LYS A 98 0.46 7.76 5.37
CA LYS A 98 1.57 7.09 6.05
C LYS A 98 2.26 6.09 5.13
N ILE A 99 3.58 6.12 5.07
CA ILE A 99 4.39 5.27 4.19
C ILE A 99 5.57 4.75 4.99
N VAL A 100 5.83 3.46 4.92
CA VAL A 100 6.99 2.89 5.61
C VAL A 100 8.22 2.99 4.71
N VAL A 101 9.32 3.53 5.22
CA VAL A 101 10.61 3.69 4.52
C VAL A 101 11.74 3.02 5.30
N ASP A 102 12.84 2.70 4.62
CA ASP A 102 14.03 2.07 5.22
C ASP A 102 15.11 3.06 5.70
N THR A 103 14.84 4.36 5.63
CA THR A 103 15.73 5.42 6.08
C THR A 103 14.96 6.64 6.56
N TYR A 104 15.49 7.34 7.56
CA TYR A 104 14.93 8.60 8.05
C TYR A 104 15.40 9.82 7.23
N GLN A 105 16.38 9.65 6.34
CA GLN A 105 16.93 10.73 5.52
C GLN A 105 16.06 10.95 4.27
N VAL A 106 14.79 11.26 4.48
CA VAL A 106 13.79 11.39 3.42
C VAL A 106 13.26 12.82 3.32
N TYR A 107 12.97 13.24 2.10
CA TYR A 107 12.26 14.48 1.81
C TYR A 107 11.13 14.18 0.83
N VAL A 108 9.95 14.72 1.10
CA VAL A 108 8.78 14.56 0.24
C VAL A 108 8.73 15.75 -0.70
N THR A 109 8.57 15.51 -2.00
CA THR A 109 8.40 16.58 -3.00
C THR A 109 7.09 16.44 -3.76
N SER A 110 6.50 17.56 -4.11
CA SER A 110 5.39 17.66 -5.07
C SER A 110 5.76 18.70 -6.10
N ASN A 111 5.63 18.38 -7.40
CA ASN A 111 6.04 19.27 -8.50
C ASN A 111 7.46 19.84 -8.34
N LYS A 112 8.41 19.00 -7.89
CA LYS A 112 9.82 19.35 -7.59
C LYS A 112 10.02 20.34 -6.45
N GLN A 113 8.99 20.64 -5.66
CA GLN A 113 9.10 21.48 -4.46
C GLN A 113 8.98 20.62 -3.20
N ILE A 114 9.80 20.92 -2.20
CA ILE A 114 9.78 20.21 -0.91
C ILE A 114 8.49 20.55 -0.16
N ILE A 115 7.79 19.51 0.28
CA ILE A 115 6.66 19.64 1.21
C ILE A 115 7.22 19.75 2.62
N LYS A 116 7.03 20.91 3.26
CA LYS A 116 7.55 21.17 4.62
C LYS A 116 6.75 20.48 5.73
N SER A 117 5.53 20.04 5.46
CA SER A 117 4.62 19.45 6.44
C SER A 117 4.75 17.92 6.55
N CYS A 118 5.97 17.39 6.56
CA CYS A 118 6.25 15.97 6.78
C CYS A 118 6.73 15.70 8.20
N GLN A 119 6.32 14.58 8.77
CA GLN A 119 6.80 14.03 10.03
C GLN A 119 7.35 12.64 9.75
N ILE A 120 8.38 12.24 10.49
CA ILE A 120 9.00 10.92 10.39
C ILE A 120 8.97 10.32 11.78
N ASP A 121 8.32 9.17 11.92
CA ASP A 121 8.22 8.44 13.18
C ASP A 121 8.94 7.09 13.07
N PRO A 122 9.47 6.53 14.17
CA PRO A 122 9.94 5.15 14.18
C PRO A 122 8.77 4.17 13.98
N LYS A 123 9.00 3.08 13.24
CA LYS A 123 8.00 2.01 13.11
C LYS A 123 8.00 1.13 14.36
N TRP A 124 6.86 1.03 15.02
CA TRP A 124 6.67 0.20 16.21
C TRP A 124 6.20 -1.22 15.86
N THR A 125 6.69 -2.24 16.58
CA THR A 125 6.24 -3.63 16.43
C THR A 125 5.38 -4.08 17.61
N GLY A 126 4.18 -4.57 17.30
CA GLY A 126 3.23 -5.06 18.29
C GLY A 126 3.37 -6.56 18.54
N ARG A 127 4.31 -6.97 19.41
CA ARG A 127 4.26 -8.28 20.10
C ARG A 127 4.70 -8.20 21.56
N LYS A 128 5.56 -7.24 21.89
CA LYS A 128 5.79 -6.72 23.24
C LYS A 128 5.87 -5.22 23.09
N SER A 129 4.88 -4.50 23.61
CA SER A 129 4.83 -3.03 23.58
C SER A 129 6.20 -2.48 24.00
N ASN A 130 6.79 -1.61 23.17
CA ASN A 130 8.08 -0.91 23.31
C ASN A 130 9.22 -1.36 22.36
N MET A 131 8.97 -2.21 21.37
CA MET A 131 10.00 -2.56 20.38
C MET A 131 9.88 -1.74 19.09
N ILE A 132 10.92 -0.93 18.81
CA ILE A 132 11.09 -0.18 17.57
C ILE A 132 11.79 -1.05 16.52
N GLU A 133 11.30 -1.06 15.28
CA GLU A 133 12.09 -1.54 14.14
C GLU A 133 13.20 -0.56 13.85
N LYS A 134 14.44 -0.93 14.17
CA LYS A 134 15.62 -0.04 14.10
C LYS A 134 15.89 0.54 12.72
N SER A 135 15.40 -0.10 11.66
CA SER A 135 15.68 0.26 10.27
C SER A 135 14.44 0.74 9.51
N LEU A 136 13.28 0.88 10.15
CA LEU A 136 12.04 1.28 9.48
C LEU A 136 11.41 2.49 10.14
N PHE A 137 10.91 3.39 9.31
CA PHE A 137 10.28 4.65 9.72
C PHE A 137 8.93 4.80 8.99
N GLU A 138 7.96 5.53 9.56
CA GLU A 138 6.65 5.81 8.96
C GLU A 138 6.27 7.29 8.90
#